data_AF-A0A1M7SF43-F1
#
_entry.id   AF-A0A1M7SF43-F1
#
_cell.length_a   1.000
_cell.length_b   1.000
_cell.length_c   1.000
_cell.angle_alpha   90.00
_cell.angle_beta   90.00
_cell.angle_gamma   90.00
#
_symmetry.space_group_name_H-M   'P 1'
#
loop_
_entity.id
_entity.type
_entity.pdbx_description
1 polymer ?
#
loop_
_entity_poly.entity_id
_entity_poly.type
_entity_poly.pdbx_seq_one_letter_code
_entity_poly.pdbx_strand_id
1 'polypeptide(L)'
;MTGPSALPPFRSTGPVVPGSSARSADVSPDRAELHTELRKAAEGFEAIMVRKMLATARAASFAEKTPLTGGGMQQFQTMRDEHFADIAASSGAFGFARSIEAQLAQYLPAKGDE
;
A
#
# COMPACT_ATOMS: atom_id res chain seq x y z
N MET A 1 -5.64 -79.83 10.67
CA MET A 1 -5.95 -78.39 10.84
C MET A 1 -4.67 -77.59 10.87
N THR A 2 -4.32 -76.97 9.74
CA THR A 2 -3.24 -76.01 9.57
C THR A 2 -3.72 -74.62 10.00
N GLY A 3 -3.11 -74.05 11.04
CA GLY A 3 -3.32 -72.64 11.44
C GLY A 3 -2.24 -71.73 10.83
N PRO A 4 -2.55 -70.50 10.39
CA PRO A 4 -1.62 -69.65 9.66
C PRO A 4 -0.71 -68.77 10.56
N SER A 5 0.43 -68.44 9.97
CA SER A 5 1.44 -67.43 10.32
C SER A 5 0.94 -66.12 10.95
N ALA A 6 1.77 -65.50 11.80
CA ALA A 6 2.31 -64.15 11.56
C ALA A 6 3.30 -63.72 12.66
N LEU A 7 4.47 -63.25 12.24
CA LEU A 7 5.41 -62.49 13.06
C LEU A 7 4.83 -61.10 13.40
N PRO A 8 5.11 -60.51 14.57
CA PRO A 8 4.71 -59.13 14.83
C PRO A 8 5.65 -58.14 14.11
N PRO A 9 5.16 -57.09 13.44
CA PRO A 9 6.00 -55.96 13.05
C PRO A 9 6.21 -55.05 14.28
N PHE A 10 7.47 -54.84 14.67
CA PHE A 10 7.82 -53.74 15.56
C PHE A 10 7.53 -52.41 14.84
N ARG A 11 6.62 -51.60 15.39
CA ARG A 11 6.36 -50.24 14.93
C ARG A 11 7.53 -49.33 15.34
N SER A 12 8.24 -48.79 14.36
CA SER A 12 9.20 -47.70 14.56
C SER A 12 8.43 -46.41 14.85
N THR A 13 8.30 -46.05 16.13
CA THR A 13 7.90 -44.70 16.56
C THR A 13 9.06 -43.74 16.34
N GLY A 14 9.12 -43.11 15.16
CA GLY A 14 9.88 -41.88 14.97
C GLY A 14 9.13 -40.69 15.59
N PRO A 15 9.83 -39.66 16.09
CA PRO A 15 9.18 -38.49 16.67
C PRO A 15 8.38 -37.77 15.58
N VAL A 16 7.07 -37.58 15.84
CA VAL A 16 6.25 -36.62 15.11
C VAL A 16 6.80 -35.24 15.45
N VAL A 17 7.49 -34.62 14.49
CA VAL A 17 7.82 -33.20 14.59
C VAL A 17 6.50 -32.46 14.40
N PRO A 18 5.99 -31.72 15.41
CA PRO A 18 4.78 -30.95 15.24
C PRO A 18 5.01 -29.93 14.13
N GLY A 19 4.07 -29.91 13.19
CA GLY A 19 4.10 -29.05 12.02
C GLY A 19 4.45 -27.60 12.40
N SER A 20 5.22 -26.97 11.53
CA SER A 20 5.24 -25.52 11.41
C SER A 20 3.83 -25.08 11.05
N SER A 21 2.97 -25.00 12.07
CA SER A 21 1.67 -24.37 11.99
C SER A 21 1.99 -22.95 11.55
N ALA A 22 1.68 -22.68 10.28
CA ALA A 22 1.54 -21.34 9.77
C ALA A 22 0.76 -20.58 10.84
N ARG A 23 1.47 -19.70 11.56
CA ARG A 23 0.82 -18.69 12.37
C ARG A 23 0.23 -17.76 11.33
N SER A 24 -0.98 -18.09 10.90
CA SER A 24 -1.86 -17.16 10.23
C SER A 24 -1.77 -15.87 11.00
N ALA A 25 -1.31 -14.85 10.28
CA ALA A 25 -1.05 -13.53 10.78
C ALA A 25 -2.22 -13.06 11.65
N ASP A 26 -1.98 -12.97 12.96
CA ASP A 26 -2.74 -12.05 13.79
C ASP A 26 -2.29 -10.66 13.36
N VAL A 27 -2.94 -10.12 12.32
CA VAL A 27 -2.89 -8.69 12.07
C VAL A 27 -3.65 -8.08 13.23
N SER A 28 -2.92 -7.69 14.28
CA SER A 28 -3.53 -6.96 15.39
C SER A 28 -4.28 -5.74 14.80
N PRO A 29 -5.53 -5.47 15.21
CA PRO A 29 -6.38 -4.45 14.59
C PRO A 29 -5.67 -3.09 14.50
N ASP A 30 -4.91 -2.72 15.53
CA ASP A 30 -4.08 -1.51 15.58
C ASP A 30 -3.11 -1.40 14.39
N ARG A 31 -2.52 -2.52 13.94
CA ARG A 31 -1.58 -2.52 12.81
C ARG A 31 -2.29 -2.34 11.47
N ALA A 32 -3.49 -2.93 11.32
CA ALA A 32 -4.31 -2.71 10.12
C ALA A 32 -4.78 -1.26 10.00
N GLU A 33 -5.14 -0.65 11.13
CA GLU A 33 -5.50 0.77 11.21
C GLU A 33 -4.31 1.66 10.85
N LEU A 34 -3.13 1.44 11.44
CA LEU A 34 -1.91 2.18 11.10
C LEU A 34 -1.52 2.05 9.63
N HIS A 35 -1.70 0.86 9.05
CA HIS A 35 -1.46 0.65 7.61
C HIS A 35 -2.46 1.43 6.75
N THR A 36 -3.73 1.49 7.17
CA THR A 36 -4.77 2.26 6.49
C THR A 36 -4.47 3.76 6.54
N GLU A 37 -4.03 4.28 7.68
CA GLU A 37 -3.65 5.69 7.82
C GLU A 37 -2.38 6.02 7.03
N LEU A 38 -1.39 5.12 7.02
CA LEU A 38 -0.19 5.26 6.19
C LEU A 38 -0.57 5.36 4.70
N ARG A 39 -1.47 4.50 4.24
CA ARG A 39 -1.97 4.53 2.86
C ARG A 39 -2.64 5.85 2.52
N LYS A 40 -3.56 6.32 3.36
CA LYS A 40 -4.26 7.61 3.15
C LYS A 40 -3.27 8.77 3.09
N ALA A 41 -2.27 8.79 3.98
CA ALA A 41 -1.23 9.81 3.97
C ALA A 41 -0.39 9.76 2.69
N ALA A 42 -0.02 8.56 2.23
CA ALA A 42 0.74 8.36 1.00
C ALA A 42 -0.04 8.79 -0.26
N GLU A 43 -1.34 8.47 -0.33
CA GLU A 43 -2.25 8.96 -1.38
C GLU A 43 -2.34 10.50 -1.35
N GLY A 44 -2.48 11.11 -0.18
CA GLY A 44 -2.48 12.57 -0.02
C GLY A 44 -1.18 13.23 -0.52
N PHE A 45 -0.02 12.61 -0.27
CA PHE A 45 1.26 13.09 -0.78
C PHE A 45 1.33 13.02 -2.31
N GLU A 46 0.92 11.90 -2.90
CA GLU A 46 0.86 11.74 -4.36
C GLU A 46 -0.05 12.79 -4.99
N ALA A 47 -1.22 13.08 -4.39
CA ALA A 47 -2.11 14.12 -4.86
C ALA A 47 -1.44 15.51 -4.86
N ILE A 48 -0.69 15.87 -3.80
CA ILE A 48 0.06 17.13 -3.75
C ILE A 48 1.12 17.17 -4.87
N MET A 49 1.86 16.08 -5.06
CA MET A 49 2.89 16.00 -6.09
C MET A 49 2.29 16.16 -7.50
N VAL A 50 1.19 15.47 -7.79
CA VAL A 50 0.48 15.57 -9.07
C VAL A 50 -0.02 17.00 -9.31
N ARG A 51 -0.58 17.68 -8.29
CA ARG A 51 -0.95 19.10 -8.39
C ARG A 51 0.25 19.98 -8.77
N LYS A 52 1.42 19.74 -8.15
CA LYS A 52 2.65 20.49 -8.49
C LYS A 52 3.13 20.16 -9.90
N MET A 53 3.03 18.91 -10.35
CA MET A 53 3.35 18.51 -11.72
C MET A 53 2.44 19.23 -12.73
N LEU A 54 1.13 19.29 -12.47
CA LEU A 54 0.18 20.00 -13.34
C LEU A 54 0.43 21.51 -13.36
N ALA A 55 0.70 22.11 -12.20
CA ALA A 55 1.02 23.53 -12.10
C ALA A 55 2.30 23.89 -12.89
N THR A 56 3.34 23.05 -12.80
CA THR A 56 4.60 23.26 -13.53
C THR A 56 4.45 23.04 -15.03
N ALA A 57 3.73 22.00 -15.46
CA ALA A 57 3.43 21.76 -16.87
C ALA A 57 2.68 22.93 -17.51
N ARG A 58 1.73 23.54 -16.78
CA ARG A 58 1.02 24.74 -17.22
C ARG A 58 1.93 25.96 -17.28
N ALA A 59 2.74 26.20 -16.25
CA ALA A 59 3.69 27.31 -16.25
C ALA A 59 4.66 27.23 -17.44
N ALA A 60 5.11 26.02 -17.78
CA ALA A 60 5.92 25.78 -18.97
C ALA A 60 5.16 26.07 -20.28
N SER A 61 3.87 25.71 -20.37
CA SER A 61 3.02 25.99 -21.54
C SER A 61 2.80 27.49 -21.80
N PHE A 62 2.62 28.29 -20.74
CA PHE A 62 2.44 29.75 -20.85
C PHE A 62 3.74 30.51 -21.14
N ALA A 63 4.91 29.93 -20.83
CA ALA A 63 6.19 30.52 -21.19
C ALA A 63 6.39 30.64 -22.72
N GLU A 64 5.67 29.84 -23.52
CA GLU A 64 5.80 29.85 -24.98
C GLU A 64 4.78 30.74 -25.71
N LYS A 65 3.60 31.05 -25.14
CA LYS A 65 2.51 31.75 -25.87
C LYS A 65 1.66 32.66 -24.96
N THR A 66 1.88 33.97 -25.10
CA THR A 66 0.96 35.10 -24.82
C THR A 66 0.45 35.29 -23.37
N PRO A 67 0.57 36.50 -22.78
CA PRO A 67 0.07 36.77 -21.44
C PRO A 67 -1.43 37.10 -21.45
N LEU A 68 -2.32 36.10 -21.42
CA LEU A 68 -3.76 36.33 -21.32
C LEU A 68 -4.45 35.25 -20.47
N THR A 69 -4.42 35.40 -19.14
CA THR A 69 -5.35 34.64 -18.27
C THR A 69 -5.78 35.48 -17.07
N GLY A 70 -7.06 35.85 -17.01
CA GLY A 70 -7.67 36.52 -15.86
C GLY A 70 -7.79 35.60 -14.64
N GLY A 71 -7.80 36.17 -13.43
CA GLY A 71 -7.74 35.43 -12.15
C GLY A 71 -8.84 34.39 -11.94
N GLY A 72 -10.06 34.63 -12.45
CA GLY A 72 -11.16 33.66 -12.35
C GLY A 72 -10.88 32.33 -13.05
N MET A 73 -10.25 32.37 -14.24
CA MET A 73 -9.88 31.16 -14.98
C MET A 73 -8.78 30.37 -14.27
N GLN A 74 -7.87 31.04 -13.55
CA GLN A 74 -6.82 30.35 -12.79
C GLN A 74 -7.44 29.56 -11.63
N GLN A 75 -8.42 30.12 -10.93
CA GLN A 75 -9.09 29.43 -9.82
C GLN A 75 -9.83 28.17 -10.28
N PHE A 76 -10.58 28.23 -11.38
CA PHE A 76 -11.26 27.05 -11.93
C PHE A 76 -10.28 25.95 -12.34
N GLN A 77 -9.13 26.34 -12.88
CA GLN A 77 -8.10 25.39 -13.25
C GLN A 77 -7.45 24.74 -12.03
N THR A 78 -7.19 25.50 -10.97
CA THR A 78 -6.70 24.96 -9.70
C THR A 78 -7.66 23.93 -9.13
N MET A 79 -8.96 24.24 -9.05
CA MET A 79 -9.97 23.28 -8.56
C MET A 79 -10.04 22.01 -9.41
N ARG A 80 -9.90 22.15 -10.73
CA ARG A 80 -9.86 20.99 -11.65
C ARG A 80 -8.62 20.14 -11.43
N ASP A 81 -7.46 20.77 -11.28
CA ASP A 81 -6.20 20.08 -11.04
C ASP A 81 -6.21 19.37 -9.68
N GLU A 82 -6.83 19.97 -8.65
CA GLU A 82 -7.07 19.36 -7.34
C GLU A 82 -7.90 18.09 -7.46
N HIS A 83 -9.08 18.18 -8.09
CA HIS A 83 -9.96 17.03 -8.27
C HIS A 83 -9.32 15.91 -9.08
N PHE A 84 -8.61 16.26 -10.16
CA PHE A 84 -7.88 15.29 -10.96
C PHE A 84 -6.77 14.58 -10.15
N ALA A 85 -6.01 15.34 -9.37
CA ALA A 85 -4.93 14.78 -8.57
C ALA A 85 -5.44 13.80 -7.50
N ASP A 86 -6.57 14.09 -6.86
CA ASP A 86 -7.17 13.19 -5.87
C ASP A 86 -7.64 11.88 -6.51
N ILE A 87 -8.23 11.94 -7.71
CA ILE A 87 -8.60 10.73 -8.49
C ILE A 87 -7.34 9.95 -8.90
N ALA A 88 -6.30 10.64 -9.38
CA ALA A 88 -5.07 10.00 -9.81
C ALA A 88 -4.35 9.32 -8.65
N ALA A 89 -4.34 9.94 -7.47
CA ALA A 89 -3.74 9.37 -6.27
C ALA A 89 -4.52 8.17 -5.73
N SER A 90 -5.84 8.30 -5.60
CA SER A 90 -6.68 7.19 -5.10
C SER A 90 -6.70 5.98 -6.04
N SER A 91 -6.56 6.21 -7.35
CA SER A 91 -6.42 5.12 -8.34
C SER A 91 -5.01 4.53 -8.40
N GLY A 92 -4.01 5.17 -7.77
CA GLY A 92 -2.61 4.77 -7.83
C GLY A 92 -2.00 4.93 -9.23
N ALA A 93 -2.47 5.90 -10.02
CA ALA A 93 -2.09 6.09 -11.42
C ALA A 93 -0.57 6.34 -11.62
N PHE A 94 0.09 6.97 -10.64
CA PHE A 94 1.53 7.24 -10.68
C PHE A 94 2.35 6.28 -9.83
N GLY A 95 1.74 5.64 -8.82
CA GLY A 95 2.34 4.59 -8.01
C GLY A 95 3.29 5.07 -6.90
N PHE A 96 3.42 6.39 -6.70
CA PHE A 96 4.23 6.94 -5.63
C PHE A 96 3.64 6.59 -4.26
N ALA A 97 2.32 6.68 -4.11
CA ALA A 97 1.64 6.33 -2.86
C ALA A 97 1.96 4.87 -2.44
N ARG A 98 1.87 3.93 -3.39
CA ARG A 98 2.22 2.52 -3.15
C ARG A 98 3.69 2.34 -2.78
N SER A 99 4.60 3.05 -3.45
CA SER A 99 6.04 2.94 -3.14
C SER A 99 6.36 3.42 -1.72
N ILE A 100 5.73 4.53 -1.30
CA ILE A 100 5.87 5.11 0.03
C ILE A 100 5.28 4.17 1.08
N GLU A 101 4.08 3.65 0.85
CA GLU A 101 3.43 2.66 1.71
C GLU A 101 4.33 1.43 1.90
N ALA A 102 4.83 0.84 0.81
CA ALA A 102 5.70 -0.33 0.88
C ALA A 102 7.00 -0.07 1.64
N GLN A 103 7.60 1.12 1.46
CA GLN A 103 8.84 1.49 2.14
C GLN A 103 8.61 1.82 3.62
N LEU A 104 7.48 2.40 3.99
CA LEU A 104 7.22 2.85 5.35
C LEU A 104 6.53 1.79 6.21
N ALA A 105 5.81 0.85 5.61
CA ALA A 105 5.11 -0.22 6.33
C ALA A 105 6.05 -1.08 7.18
N GLN A 106 7.34 -1.17 6.82
CA GLN A 106 8.36 -1.89 7.60
C GLN A 106 8.66 -1.23 8.96
N TYR A 107 8.38 0.07 9.10
CA TYR A 107 8.58 0.82 10.35
C TYR A 107 7.33 0.90 11.22
N LEU A 108 6.22 0.28 10.80
CA LEU A 108 5.02 0.23 11.62
C LEU A 108 5.25 -0.68 12.83
N PRO A 109 4.92 -0.23 14.05
CA PRO A 109 5.17 -0.99 15.26
C PRO A 109 4.41 -2.32 15.26
N ALA A 110 5.10 -3.37 15.69
CA ALA A 110 4.54 -4.71 15.84
C ALA A 110 4.09 -4.94 17.29
N LYS A 111 3.16 -4.11 17.80
CA LYS A 111 2.54 -4.20 19.13
C LYS A 111 3.56 -4.34 20.31
N GLY A 112 3.83 -3.24 21.02
CA GLY A 112 4.36 -3.31 22.41
C GLY A 112 5.60 -2.51 22.79
N ASP A 113 5.99 -1.47 22.04
CA ASP A 113 7.04 -0.54 22.48
C ASP A 113 6.41 0.73 23.11
N GLU A 114 5.82 0.59 24.29
CA GLU A 114 5.66 1.66 25.29
C GLU A 114 6.09 1.15 26.67
#